data_AF-A0A7W1ICN4-F1
#
_entry.id   AF-A0A7W1ICN4-F1
#
_cell.length_a   1.000
_cell.length_b   1.000
_cell.length_c   1.000
_cell.angle_alpha   90.00
_cell.angle_beta   90.00
_cell.angle_gamma   90.00
#
_symmetry.space_group_name_H-M   'P 1'
#
loop_
_entity.id
_entity.type
_entity.pdbx_description
1 polymer ?
#
loop_
_entity_poly.entity_id
_entity_poly.type
_entity_poly.pdbx_seq_one_letter_code
_entity_poly.pdbx_strand_id
1 'polypeptide(L)'
;MAQACLSHARENPGLGAIGKVQKGRAALDRAIMLDPDNLEARTTLMQFLLQAPSIVGGSKSKARGQAQEIARRNPLRGLLARLEIAAAVGKERELVQVYDEAAPVLGTPADSAGTVSRAFLSTASKVKDGELREMLTAKLRAARITSRG
;
A
#
# COMPACT_ATOMS: atom_id res chain seq x y z
N MET A 1 -13.41 -8.20 11.09
CA MET A 1 -14.25 -7.10 11.63
C MET A 1 -13.88 -5.72 11.08
N ALA A 2 -12.59 -5.39 10.89
CA ALA A 2 -12.17 -4.07 10.37
C ALA A 2 -12.62 -3.73 8.93
N GLN A 3 -12.83 -4.73 8.06
CA GLN A 3 -13.23 -4.52 6.66
C GLN A 3 -14.70 -4.09 6.49
N ALA A 4 -15.58 -4.40 7.45
CA ALA A 4 -17.01 -4.11 7.35
C ALA A 4 -17.35 -2.63 7.61
N CYS A 5 -16.53 -1.92 8.38
CA CYS A 5 -16.70 -0.47 8.58
C CYS A 5 -16.30 0.35 7.35
N LEU A 6 -15.41 -0.17 6.50
CA LEU A 6 -14.90 0.57 5.34
C LEU A 6 -15.95 0.68 4.22
N SER A 7 -16.85 -0.29 4.11
CA SER A 7 -17.88 -0.35 3.06
C SER A 7 -19.06 0.60 3.32
N HIS A 8 -19.48 0.76 4.58
CA HIS A 8 -20.64 1.60 4.93
C HIS A 8 -20.35 3.11 4.89
N ALA A 9 -19.09 3.54 4.99
CA ALA A 9 -18.75 4.97 4.98
C ALA A 9 -18.83 5.62 3.58
N ARG A 10 -18.95 4.84 2.50
CA ARG A 10 -19.06 5.34 1.13
C ARG A 10 -20.47 5.83 0.77
N GLU A 11 -21.50 5.42 1.51
CA GLU A 11 -22.91 5.67 1.14
C GLU A 11 -23.55 6.85 1.88
N ASN A 12 -22.89 7.49 2.86
CA ASN A 12 -23.43 8.63 3.59
C ASN A 12 -22.36 9.71 3.89
N PRO A 13 -22.27 10.82 3.12
CA PRO A 13 -21.37 11.94 3.42
C PRO A 13 -21.96 12.85 4.53
N GLY A 14 -22.46 12.25 5.61
CA GLY A 14 -22.95 12.99 6.78
C GLY A 14 -21.81 13.27 7.77
N LEU A 15 -21.84 14.44 8.42
CA LEU A 15 -20.90 14.86 9.47
C LEU A 15 -20.63 13.79 10.56
N GLY A 16 -21.56 12.86 10.80
CA GLY A 16 -21.39 11.73 11.73
C GLY A 16 -20.46 10.61 11.25
N ALA A 17 -20.33 10.37 9.94
CA ALA A 17 -19.37 9.41 9.39
C ALA A 17 -17.94 9.93 9.52
N ILE A 18 -17.75 11.24 9.34
CA ILE A 18 -16.47 11.93 9.52
C ILE A 18 -15.98 11.80 10.98
N GLY A 19 -16.87 11.92 11.97
CA GLY A 19 -16.53 11.74 13.38
C GLY A 19 -16.09 10.30 13.74
N LYS A 20 -16.70 9.27 13.14
CA LYS A 20 -16.29 7.87 13.35
C LYS A 20 -14.93 7.56 12.70
N VAL A 21 -14.71 8.11 11.52
CA VAL A 21 -13.46 8.06 10.76
C VAL A 21 -12.32 8.70 11.58
N GLN A 22 -12.52 9.89 12.16
CA GLN A 22 -11.52 10.54 13.03
C GLN A 22 -11.24 9.77 14.32
N LYS A 23 -12.26 9.18 14.98
CA LYS A 23 -12.06 8.33 16.16
C LYS A 23 -11.26 7.06 15.82
N GLY A 24 -11.51 6.46 14.66
CA GLY A 24 -10.72 5.33 14.16
C GLY A 24 -9.25 5.69 13.99
N ARG A 25 -8.96 6.86 13.41
CA ARG A 25 -7.59 7.37 13.31
C ARG A 25 -6.94 7.59 14.67
N ALA A 26 -7.64 8.22 15.61
CA ALA A 26 -7.11 8.44 16.96
C ALA A 26 -6.82 7.13 17.70
N ALA A 27 -7.65 6.10 17.51
CA ALA A 27 -7.41 4.78 18.06
C ALA A 27 -6.16 4.11 17.44
N LEU A 28 -5.96 4.27 16.12
CA LEU A 28 -4.75 3.77 15.44
C LEU A 28 -3.49 4.52 15.89
N ASP A 29 -3.55 5.84 16.00
CA ASP A 29 -2.44 6.65 16.52
C ASP A 29 -2.08 6.21 17.95
N ARG A 30 -3.08 5.97 18.80
CA ARG A 30 -2.85 5.46 20.17
C ARG A 30 -2.31 4.04 20.18
N ALA A 31 -2.77 3.17 19.28
CA ALA A 31 -2.22 1.82 19.13
C ALA A 31 -0.74 1.86 18.72
N ILE A 32 -0.35 2.75 17.80
CA ILE A 32 1.05 2.93 17.39
C ILE A 32 1.89 3.56 18.52
N MET A 33 1.31 4.43 19.34
CA MET A 33 1.99 4.98 20.52
C MET A 33 2.25 3.91 21.58
N LEU A 34 1.31 2.99 21.78
CA LEU A 34 1.44 1.89 22.74
C LEU A 34 2.37 0.78 22.22
N ASP A 35 2.27 0.47 20.94
CA ASP A 35 3.10 -0.50 20.23
C ASP A 35 3.55 0.08 18.89
N PRO A 36 4.75 0.70 18.86
CA PRO A 36 5.32 1.26 17.64
C PRO A 36 5.60 0.22 16.56
N ASP A 37 5.67 -1.06 16.90
CA ASP A 37 5.96 -2.15 15.98
C ASP A 37 4.71 -2.84 15.46
N ASN A 38 3.52 -2.36 15.87
CA ASN A 38 2.25 -2.81 15.35
C ASN A 38 2.08 -2.43 13.86
N LEU A 39 2.56 -3.32 12.98
CA LEU A 39 2.48 -3.17 11.54
C LEU A 39 1.03 -3.09 11.03
N GLU A 40 0.09 -3.76 11.70
CA GLU A 40 -1.32 -3.74 11.30
C GLU A 40 -1.95 -2.36 11.54
N ALA A 41 -1.68 -1.76 12.70
CA ALA A 41 -2.11 -0.41 13.01
C ALA A 41 -1.50 0.62 12.04
N ARG A 42 -0.21 0.49 11.72
CA ARG A 42 0.46 1.35 10.74
C ARG A 42 -0.11 1.20 9.34
N THR A 43 -0.33 -0.03 8.87
CA THR A 43 -0.93 -0.29 7.55
C THR A 43 -2.34 0.28 7.49
N THR A 44 -3.14 0.06 8.53
CA THR A 44 -4.51 0.58 8.58
C THR A 44 -4.53 2.12 8.58
N LEU A 45 -3.60 2.75 9.32
CA LEU A 45 -3.46 4.21 9.31
C LEU A 45 -3.03 4.73 7.92
N MET A 46 -2.11 4.05 7.25
CA MET A 46 -1.72 4.36 5.88
C MET A 46 -2.92 4.29 4.92
N GLN A 47 -3.69 3.20 4.96
CA GLN A 47 -4.87 3.02 4.12
C GLN A 47 -5.93 4.08 4.38
N PHE A 48 -6.13 4.41 5.66
CA PHE A 48 -7.02 5.49 6.06
C PHE A 48 -6.58 6.83 5.46
N LEU A 49 -5.29 7.15 5.51
CA LEU A 49 -4.71 8.36 4.92
C LEU A 49 -4.80 8.39 3.38
N LEU A 50 -4.89 7.22 2.72
CA LEU A 50 -5.07 7.10 1.27
C LEU A 50 -6.54 7.21 0.83
N GLN A 51 -7.47 6.63 1.59
CA GLN A 51 -8.90 6.62 1.25
C GLN A 51 -9.60 7.93 1.62
N ALA A 52 -9.10 8.65 2.63
CA ALA A 52 -9.67 9.92 3.03
C ALA A 52 -9.44 11.00 1.94
N PRO A 53 -10.46 11.77 1.54
CA PRO A 53 -10.28 12.94 0.69
C PRO A 53 -9.26 13.92 1.31
N SER A 54 -8.49 14.61 0.46
CA SER A 54 -7.50 15.60 0.90
C SER A 54 -8.09 16.68 1.82
N ILE A 55 -9.39 16.98 1.68
CA ILE A 55 -10.14 17.97 2.47
C ILE A 55 -10.39 17.51 3.92
N VAL A 56 -10.56 16.21 4.17
CA VAL A 56 -10.85 15.65 5.52
C VAL A 56 -9.62 15.03 6.20
N GLY A 57 -8.42 15.29 5.68
CA GLY A 57 -7.16 14.89 6.32
C GLY A 57 -6.43 13.72 5.65
N GLY A 58 -6.81 13.34 4.43
CA GLY A 58 -6.00 12.44 3.60
C GLY A 58 -4.70 13.13 3.19
N SER A 59 -3.55 12.60 3.63
CA SER A 59 -2.24 13.11 3.24
C SER A 59 -1.41 11.96 2.70
N LYS A 60 -1.25 11.94 1.37
CA LYS A 60 -0.38 10.98 0.67
C LYS A 60 1.06 11.03 1.23
N SER A 61 1.52 12.20 1.67
CA SER A 61 2.81 12.37 2.35
C SER A 61 2.86 11.59 3.67
N LYS A 62 1.82 11.71 4.52
CA LYS A 62 1.75 10.94 5.77
C LYS A 62 1.62 9.43 5.52
N ALA A 63 0.88 9.03 4.50
CA ALA A 63 0.80 7.63 4.09
C ALA A 63 2.18 7.08 3.68
N ARG A 64 2.97 7.84 2.91
CA ARG A 64 4.36 7.49 2.58
C ARG A 64 5.24 7.39 3.83
N GLY A 65 5.06 8.28 4.81
CA GLY A 65 5.74 8.19 6.10
C GLY A 65 5.45 6.87 6.82
N GLN A 66 4.18 6.46 6.89
CA GLN A 66 3.81 5.16 7.47
C GLN A 66 4.39 3.99 6.66
N ALA A 67 4.37 4.04 5.33
CA ALA A 67 4.99 3.01 4.49
C ALA A 67 6.51 2.90 4.70
N GLN A 68 7.21 4.00 4.97
CA GLN A 68 8.62 3.97 5.34
C GLN A 68 8.84 3.31 6.70
N GLU A 69 8.03 3.65 7.70
CA GLU A 69 8.10 3.02 9.03
C GLU A 69 7.77 1.52 9.00
N ILE A 70 6.83 1.11 8.14
CA ILE A 70 6.54 -0.30 7.86
C ILE A 70 7.75 -0.96 7.20
N ALA A 71 8.34 -0.33 6.18
CA ALA A 71 9.49 -0.88 5.45
C ALA A 71 10.73 -1.08 6.35
N ARG A 72 10.96 -0.17 7.30
CA ARG A 72 12.05 -0.30 8.28
C ARG A 72 11.93 -1.54 9.15
N ARG A 73 10.70 -1.95 9.46
CA ARG A 73 10.38 -3.10 10.32
C ARG A 73 10.21 -4.39 9.54
N ASN A 74 9.56 -4.30 8.38
CA ASN A 74 9.29 -5.40 7.49
C ASN A 74 9.38 -4.90 6.03
N PRO A 75 10.51 -5.17 5.34
CA PRO A 75 10.72 -4.72 3.97
C PRO A 75 9.64 -5.18 2.98
N LEU A 76 9.16 -6.42 3.10
CA LEU A 76 8.12 -6.98 2.23
C LEU A 76 6.79 -6.24 2.39
N ARG A 77 6.37 -6.01 3.64
CA ARG A 77 5.16 -5.22 3.91
C ARG A 77 5.33 -3.76 3.49
N GLY A 78 6.53 -3.21 3.60
CA GLY A 78 6.87 -1.89 3.11
C GLY A 78 6.68 -1.74 1.61
N LEU A 79 7.12 -2.73 0.83
CA LEU A 79 6.93 -2.77 -0.62
C LEU A 79 5.44 -2.81 -0.99
N LEU A 80 4.64 -3.65 -0.30
CA LEU A 80 3.19 -3.72 -0.51
C LEU A 80 2.50 -2.39 -0.19
N ALA A 81 2.89 -1.75 0.93
CA ALA A 81 2.38 -0.44 1.33
C ALA A 81 2.70 0.63 0.27
N ARG A 82 3.93 0.66 -0.25
CA ARG A 82 4.32 1.60 -1.32
C ARG A 82 3.58 1.33 -2.63
N LEU A 83 3.38 0.07 -3.00
CA LEU A 83 2.61 -0.32 -4.17
C LEU A 83 1.18 0.20 -4.09
N GLU A 84 0.53 0.03 -2.93
CA GLU A 84 -0.82 0.52 -2.69
C GLU A 84 -0.91 2.05 -2.80
N ILE A 85 0.06 2.78 -2.22
CA ILE A 85 0.16 4.23 -2.35
C ILE A 85 0.33 4.63 -3.82
N ALA A 86 1.28 4.03 -4.55
CA ALA A 86 1.58 4.37 -5.93
C ALA A 86 0.38 4.11 -6.86
N ALA A 87 -0.29 2.97 -6.68
CA ALA A 87 -1.51 2.62 -7.39
C ALA A 87 -2.65 3.60 -7.10
N ALA A 88 -2.81 4.04 -5.84
CA ALA A 88 -3.82 5.02 -5.44
C ALA A 88 -3.49 6.45 -5.91
N VAL A 89 -2.19 6.80 -6.02
CA VAL A 89 -1.75 8.09 -6.54
C VAL A 89 -2.00 8.17 -8.05
N GLY A 90 -1.87 7.04 -8.76
CA GLY A 90 -2.07 6.95 -10.21
C GLY A 90 -0.95 7.61 -11.02
N LYS A 91 0.22 7.85 -10.41
CA LYS A 91 1.39 8.38 -11.12
C LYS A 91 2.24 7.23 -11.62
N GLU A 92 2.34 7.10 -12.94
CA GLU A 92 3.10 6.04 -13.61
C GLU A 92 4.55 5.99 -13.14
N ARG A 93 5.21 7.15 -13.08
CA ARG A 93 6.61 7.26 -12.62
C ARG A 93 6.82 6.68 -11.22
N GLU A 94 5.88 6.92 -10.30
CA GLU A 94 5.95 6.41 -8.93
C GLU A 94 5.68 4.90 -8.90
N LEU A 95 4.74 4.42 -9.73
CA LEU A 95 4.45 3.00 -9.87
C LEU A 95 5.67 2.25 -10.42
N VAL A 96 6.31 2.75 -11.47
CA VAL A 96 7.52 2.16 -12.06
C VAL A 96 8.65 2.09 -11.04
N GLN A 97 8.88 3.18 -10.29
CA GLN A 97 9.91 3.21 -9.25
C GLN A 97 9.68 2.12 -8.19
N VAL A 98 8.44 1.91 -7.75
CA VAL A 98 8.13 0.86 -6.77
C VAL A 98 8.39 -0.54 -7.34
N TYR A 99 8.19 -0.76 -8.64
CA TYR A 99 8.52 -2.04 -9.28
C TYR A 99 10.03 -2.26 -9.38
N ASP A 100 10.80 -1.20 -9.64
CA ASP A 100 12.26 -1.27 -9.66
C ASP A 100 12.81 -1.58 -8.26
N GLU A 101 12.26 -0.95 -7.22
CA GLU A 101 12.62 -1.25 -5.83
C GLU A 101 12.24 -2.67 -5.40
N ALA A 102 11.15 -3.22 -5.95
CA ALA A 102 10.69 -4.57 -5.65
C ALA A 102 11.45 -5.65 -6.43
N ALA A 103 12.05 -5.32 -7.58
CA ALA A 103 12.76 -6.24 -8.46
C ALA A 103 13.74 -7.20 -7.75
N PRO A 104 14.62 -6.75 -6.83
CA PRO A 104 15.56 -7.66 -6.15
C PRO A 104 14.89 -8.62 -5.15
N VAL A 105 13.64 -8.36 -4.76
CA VAL A 105 12.91 -9.13 -3.74
C VAL A 105 11.90 -10.09 -4.38
N LEU A 106 11.41 -9.76 -5.57
CA LEU A 106 10.43 -10.54 -6.32
C LEU A 106 11.03 -11.88 -6.77
N GLY A 107 10.40 -12.99 -6.36
CA GLY A 107 10.87 -14.34 -6.72
C GLY A 107 12.07 -14.83 -5.89
N THR A 108 12.40 -14.16 -4.79
CA THR A 108 13.37 -14.64 -3.80
C THR A 108 12.70 -15.56 -2.75
N PRO A 109 13.46 -16.35 -1.96
CA PRO A 109 12.92 -17.13 -0.85
C PRO A 109 12.22 -16.27 0.22
N ALA A 110 12.59 -15.00 0.34
CA ALA A 110 11.91 -14.04 1.21
C ALA A 110 10.45 -13.78 0.75
N ASP A 111 10.19 -13.86 -0.55
CA ASP A 111 8.85 -13.87 -1.16
C ASP A 111 8.45 -15.30 -1.58
N SER A 112 8.84 -16.33 -0.80
CA SER A 112 8.54 -17.74 -1.10
C SER A 112 7.03 -18.04 -1.20
N ALA A 113 6.21 -17.30 -0.45
CA ALA A 113 4.75 -17.35 -0.57
C ALA A 113 4.21 -16.61 -1.82
N GLY A 114 5.06 -15.91 -2.55
CA GLY A 114 4.72 -15.11 -3.72
C GLY A 114 3.70 -14.00 -3.42
N THR A 115 3.65 -13.52 -2.18
CA THR A 115 2.65 -12.54 -1.75
C THR A 115 2.93 -11.19 -2.40
N VAL A 116 4.20 -10.77 -2.40
CA VAL A 116 4.64 -9.54 -3.08
C VAL A 116 4.49 -9.73 -4.58
N SER A 117 5.03 -10.83 -5.13
CA SER A 117 4.91 -11.15 -6.56
C SER A 117 3.47 -11.12 -7.08
N ARG A 118 2.52 -11.70 -6.35
CA ARG A 118 1.10 -11.73 -6.73
C ARG A 118 0.45 -10.36 -6.64
N ALA A 119 0.76 -9.58 -5.61
CA ALA A 119 0.24 -8.22 -5.47
C ALA A 119 0.70 -7.33 -6.62
N PHE A 120 1.98 -7.39 -6.98
CA PHE A 120 2.53 -6.64 -8.11
C PHE A 120 1.92 -7.10 -9.44
N LEU A 121 1.85 -8.41 -9.70
CA LEU A 121 1.19 -8.94 -10.91
C LEU A 121 -0.28 -8.48 -11.00
N SER A 122 -1.01 -8.52 -9.89
CA SER A 122 -2.42 -8.08 -9.85
C SER A 122 -2.56 -6.58 -10.09
N THR A 123 -1.62 -5.76 -9.62
CA THR A 123 -1.65 -4.33 -9.86
C THR A 123 -1.32 -4.03 -11.32
N ALA A 124 -0.28 -4.64 -11.88
CA ALA A 124 0.08 -4.48 -13.28
C ALA A 124 -1.09 -4.83 -14.21
N SER A 125 -1.79 -5.94 -13.96
CA SER A 125 -2.92 -6.35 -14.79
C SER A 125 -4.12 -5.40 -14.77
N LYS A 126 -4.26 -4.59 -13.71
CA LYS A 126 -5.32 -3.57 -13.57
C LYS A 126 -4.96 -2.23 -14.19
N VAL A 127 -3.70 -2.02 -14.60
CA VAL A 127 -3.28 -0.81 -15.30
C VAL A 127 -3.96 -0.77 -16.67
N LYS A 128 -4.67 0.34 -16.94
CA LYS A 128 -5.37 0.55 -18.22
C LYS A 128 -4.41 0.89 -19.36
N ASP A 129 -3.31 1.56 -19.03
CA ASP A 129 -2.26 1.88 -19.99
C ASP A 129 -1.54 0.59 -20.42
N GLY A 130 -1.62 0.28 -21.71
CA GLY A 130 -1.09 -0.94 -22.29
C GLY A 130 0.44 -1.00 -22.29
N GLU A 131 1.09 0.14 -22.53
CA GLU A 131 2.56 0.25 -22.57
C GLU A 131 3.13 0.11 -21.16
N LEU A 132 2.55 0.84 -20.21
CA LEU A 132 2.92 0.75 -18.80
C LEU A 132 2.69 -0.67 -18.27
N ARG A 133 1.55 -1.29 -18.58
CA ARG A 133 1.27 -2.68 -18.17
C ARG A 133 2.32 -3.65 -18.69
N GLU A 134 2.70 -3.55 -19.96
CA GLU A 134 3.70 -4.43 -20.56
C GLU A 134 5.08 -4.21 -19.92
N MET A 135 5.47 -2.94 -19.70
CA MET A 135 6.71 -2.59 -19.02
C MET A 135 6.76 -3.16 -17.59
N LEU A 136 5.69 -2.98 -16.81
CA LEU A 136 5.60 -3.52 -15.45
C LEU A 136 5.67 -5.05 -15.45
N THR A 137 4.95 -5.70 -16.37
CA THR A 137 4.97 -7.16 -16.53
C THR A 137 6.34 -7.69 -16.95
N ALA A 138 7.03 -6.99 -17.87
CA ALA A 138 8.37 -7.32 -18.31
C ALA A 138 9.38 -7.22 -17.15
N LYS A 139 9.28 -6.19 -16.30
CA LYS A 139 10.11 -6.05 -15.09
C LYS A 139 9.91 -7.22 -14.12
N LEU A 140 8.66 -7.65 -13.90
CA LEU A 140 8.36 -8.81 -13.05
C LEU A 140 8.92 -10.12 -13.61
N ARG A 141 8.89 -10.29 -14.94
CA ARG A 141 9.49 -11.45 -15.62
C ARG A 141 11.01 -11.44 -15.48
N ALA A 142 11.65 -10.28 -15.72
CA ALA A 142 13.09 -10.13 -15.60
C ALA A 142 13.59 -10.46 -14.18
N ALA A 143 12.90 -9.97 -13.14
CA ALA A 143 13.23 -10.25 -11.75
C ALA A 143 13.25 -11.76 -11.41
N ARG A 144 12.29 -12.53 -11.94
CA ARG A 144 12.21 -13.99 -11.74
C ARG A 144 13.34 -14.78 -12.41
N ILE A 145 13.88 -14.26 -13.51
CA ILE A 145 14.98 -14.91 -14.23
C ILE A 145 16.28 -14.67 -13.46
N THR A 146 16.49 -13.44 -12.96
CA THR A 146 17.68 -13.06 -12.21
C THR A 146 17.80 -13.76 -10.85
N SER A 147 16.70 -14.13 -10.21
CA SER A 147 16.74 -14.84 -8.91
C SER A 147 17.05 -16.35 -9.00
N ARG A 148 17.16 -16.90 -10.22
CA ARG A 148 17.40 -18.34 -10.49
C ARG A 148 18.81 -18.67 -10.97
N GLY A 149 19.70 -17.67 -11.14
CA GLY A 149 21.12 -17.86 -11.44
C GLY A 149 21.97 -17.76 -10.19
#